data_AF-A0A0S8AUA9-F1
#
_entry.id   AF-A0A0S8AUA9-F1
#
_cell.length_a   1.000
_cell.length_b   1.000
_cell.length_c   1.000
_cell.angle_alpha   90.00
_cell.angle_beta   90.00
_cell.angle_gamma   90.00
#
_symmetry.space_group_name_H-M   'P 1'
#
loop_
_entity.id
_entity.type
_entity.pdbx_description
1 polymer ?
#
loop_
_entity_poly.entity_id
_entity_poly.type
_entity_poly.pdbx_seq_one_letter_code
_entity_poly.pdbx_strand_id
1 'polypeptide(L)'
;MNFCRILLIGDAAGLVDPLLGEGIFYAQRSAELAAQAIMDSLRKDGYHDLLKNRYLELLREHIFTELVYAGKIQETIFRRLRNFRWLPLKMLMNLYGDMPIEAVHGIRSYRWMKKRIEN
;
A
#
# COMPACT_ATOMS: atom_id res chain seq x y z
N MET A 1 29.76 -0.60 12.10
CA MET A 1 29.25 0.76 12.38
C MET A 1 28.12 0.63 13.39
N ASN A 2 28.36 1.03 14.65
CA ASN A 2 27.30 1.12 15.65
C ASN A 2 26.58 2.46 15.46
N PHE A 3 25.39 2.44 14.85
CA PHE A 3 24.51 3.60 14.79
C PHE A 3 23.92 3.86 16.19
N CYS A 4 24.73 4.36 17.14
CA CYS A 4 24.33 4.44 18.54
C CYS A 4 23.24 5.49 18.84
N ARG A 5 22.88 6.38 17.91
CA ARG A 5 21.89 7.47 18.14
C ARG A 5 21.12 7.88 16.88
N ILE A 6 20.78 6.92 16.02
CA ILE A 6 20.03 7.22 14.79
C ILE A 6 18.79 6.34 14.76
N LEU A 7 17.63 6.96 14.59
CA LEU A 7 16.37 6.30 14.29
C LEU A 7 15.96 6.71 12.88
N LEU A 8 15.52 5.72 12.10
CA LEU A 8 14.97 5.94 10.76
C LEU A 8 13.45 5.86 10.84
N ILE A 9 12.76 6.68 10.06
CA ILE A 9 11.30 6.73 10.00
C ILE A 9 10.83 6.84 8.54
N GLY A 10 9.56 6.51 8.29
CA GLY A 10 8.94 6.59 6.96
C GLY A 10 9.73 5.87 5.88
N ASP A 11 9.83 6.50 4.70
CA ASP A 11 10.53 5.95 3.53
C ASP A 11 12.01 5.66 3.81
N ALA A 12 12.66 6.47 4.67
CA ALA A 12 14.05 6.22 5.07
C ALA A 12 14.21 4.92 5.87
N ALA A 13 13.13 4.44 6.52
CA ALA A 13 13.06 3.15 7.19
C ALA A 13 12.39 2.06 6.33
N GLY A 14 11.99 2.36 5.09
CA GLY A 14 11.28 1.42 4.21
C GLY A 14 9.84 1.11 4.66
N LEU A 15 9.20 2.03 5.40
CA LEU A 15 7.87 1.83 5.97
C LEU A 15 6.79 2.38 5.03
N VAL A 16 6.53 1.68 3.94
CA VAL A 16 5.51 2.04 2.94
C VAL A 16 4.52 0.91 2.78
N ASP A 17 3.22 1.21 2.72
CA ASP A 17 2.19 0.21 2.46
C ASP A 17 2.36 -0.39 1.05
N PRO A 18 2.65 -1.70 0.92
CA PRO A 18 2.74 -2.33 -0.39
C PRO A 18 1.38 -2.42 -1.11
N LEU A 19 0.24 -2.42 -0.41
CA LEU A 19 -1.08 -2.54 -1.05
C LEU A 19 -1.50 -1.23 -1.71
N LEU A 20 -1.56 -0.15 -0.93
CA LEU A 20 -2.08 1.14 -1.39
C LEU A 20 -0.99 2.07 -1.92
N GLY A 21 0.28 1.80 -1.61
CA GLY A 21 1.39 2.68 -1.95
C GLY A 21 1.44 3.95 -1.10
N GLU A 22 0.70 4.02 0.00
CA GLU A 22 0.69 5.17 0.90
C GLU A 22 1.81 5.08 1.94
N GLY A 23 2.74 6.03 1.91
CA GLY A 23 3.84 6.14 2.88
C GLY A 23 3.57 7.15 4.01
N ILE A 24 2.67 8.11 3.82
CA ILE A 24 2.47 9.24 4.76
C ILE A 24 1.99 8.77 6.13
N PHE A 25 1.00 7.86 6.17
CA PHE A 25 0.50 7.31 7.43
C PHE A 25 1.61 6.63 8.24
N TYR A 26 2.40 5.78 7.58
CA TYR A 26 3.50 5.06 8.23
C TYR A 26 4.68 5.97 8.58
N ALA A 27 4.93 7.04 7.81
CA ALA A 27 5.90 8.07 8.16
C ALA A 27 5.51 8.78 9.46
N GLN A 28 4.26 9.22 9.59
CA GLN A 28 3.78 9.85 10.82
C GLN A 28 3.78 8.86 11.98
N ARG A 29 3.24 7.65 11.78
CA ARG A 29 3.16 6.64 12.83
C ARG A 29 4.54 6.23 13.35
N SER A 30 5.50 6.02 12.46
CA SER A 30 6.87 5.69 12.86
C SER A 30 7.60 6.84 13.56
N ALA A 31 7.27 8.10 13.24
CA ALA A 31 7.76 9.27 13.97
C ALA A 31 7.24 9.32 15.41
N GLU A 32 5.94 9.05 15.61
CA GLU A 32 5.34 8.97 16.96
C GLU A 32 6.03 7.90 17.82
N LEU A 33 6.23 6.70 17.25
CA LEU A 33 6.89 5.60 17.96
C LEU A 33 8.37 5.90 18.25
N ALA A 34 9.06 6.60 17.34
CA ALA A 34 10.44 7.04 17.55
C ALA A 34 10.52 8.05 18.71
N ALA A 35 9.62 9.03 18.74
CA ALA A 35 9.53 10.00 19.83
C ALA A 35 9.23 9.31 21.18
N GLN A 36 8.31 8.34 21.19
CA GLN A 36 8.01 7.54 22.38
C GLN A 36 9.24 6.77 22.86
N ALA A 37 9.96 6.10 21.98
CA ALA A 37 11.17 5.36 22.34
C ALA A 37 12.26 6.29 22.91
N ILE A 38 12.43 7.49 22.35
CA ILE A 38 13.34 8.52 22.89
C ILE A 38 12.93 8.91 24.30
N MET A 39 11.66 9.23 24.52
CA MET A 39 11.14 9.61 25.84
C MET A 39 11.28 8.50 26.88
N ASP A 40 11.01 7.26 26.49
CA ASP A 40 11.18 6.08 27.36
C ASP A 40 12.66 5.86 27.72
N SER A 41 13.57 6.06 26.77
CA SER A 41 15.02 5.90 26.98
C SER A 41 15.62 6.99 27.87
N LEU A 42 15.08 8.23 27.83
CA LEU A 42 15.53 9.33 28.69
C LEU A 42 15.21 9.11 30.17
N ARG A 43 14.27 8.22 30.50
CA ARG A 43 13.82 7.95 31.87
C ARG A 43 14.61 6.84 32.59
N LYS A 44 15.54 6.16 31.92
CA LYS A 44 16.27 5.00 32.46
C LYS A 44 17.77 5.11 32.17
N ASP A 45 18.60 4.72 33.14
CA ASP A 45 20.05 4.60 32.94
C ASP A 45 20.36 3.46 31.95
N GLY A 46 21.08 3.75 30.86
CA GLY A 46 21.36 2.79 29.77
C GLY A 46 20.76 3.18 28.41
N TYR A 47 21.01 4.41 27.98
CA TYR A 47 20.30 5.12 26.91
C TYR A 47 20.26 4.39 25.54
N HIS A 48 21.38 3.84 25.06
CA HIS A 48 21.53 3.43 23.66
C HIS A 48 20.86 2.10 23.32
N ASP A 49 21.18 1.06 24.08
CA ASP A 49 20.63 -0.28 23.84
C ASP A 49 19.13 -0.30 24.15
N LEU A 50 18.70 0.46 25.17
CA LEU A 50 17.31 0.60 25.52
C LEU A 50 16.51 1.32 24.42
N LEU A 51 17.02 2.42 23.87
CA LEU A 51 16.36 3.17 22.80
C LEU A 51 16.11 2.29 21.56
N LYS A 52 17.16 1.62 21.08
CA LYS A 52 17.07 0.76 19.90
C LYS A 52 16.07 -0.37 20.11
N ASN A 53 16.19 -1.08 21.23
CA ASN A 53 15.32 -2.22 21.52
C ASN A 53 13.87 -1.79 21.66
N ARG A 54 13.63 -0.67 22.36
CA ARG A 54 12.27 -0.12 22.54
C ARG A 54 11.65 0.30 21.23
N TYR A 55 12.39 1.01 20.37
CA TYR A 55 11.87 1.42 19.07
C TYR A 55 11.53 0.22 18.17
N LEU A 56 12.41 -0.79 18.13
CA LEU A 56 12.17 -2.02 17.35
C LEU A 56 11.01 -2.86 17.88
N GLU A 57 10.77 -2.87 19.18
CA GLU A 57 9.60 -3.50 19.80
C GLU A 57 8.32 -2.81 19.36
N LEU A 58 8.26 -1.47 19.49
CA LEU A 58 7.12 -0.66 19.07
C LEU A 58 6.81 -0.81 17.57
N LEU A 59 7.84 -0.81 16.71
CA LEU A 59 7.68 -1.04 15.28
C LEU A 59 7.10 -2.43 14.96
N ARG A 60 7.56 -3.47 15.66
CA ARG A 60 7.06 -4.83 15.47
C ARG A 60 5.59 -4.96 15.83
N GLU A 61 5.22 -4.37 16.96
CA GLU A 61 3.86 -4.40 17.47
C GLU A 61 2.89 -3.61 16.58
N HIS A 62 3.29 -2.43 16.11
CA HIS A 62 2.35 -1.48 15.50
C HIS A 62 2.46 -1.31 13.98
N ILE A 63 3.57 -1.70 13.35
CA ILE A 63 3.82 -1.43 11.92
C ILE A 63 4.19 -2.68 11.14
N PHE A 64 5.20 -3.43 11.56
CA PHE A 64 5.73 -4.54 10.75
C PHE A 64 4.71 -5.65 10.51
N THR A 65 3.89 -5.97 11.50
CA THR A 65 2.87 -7.00 11.34
C THR A 65 1.91 -6.65 10.20
N GLU A 66 1.40 -5.41 10.19
CA GLU A 66 0.50 -4.91 9.13
C GLU A 66 1.19 -4.89 7.75
N LEU A 67 2.40 -4.35 7.66
CA LEU A 67 3.14 -4.27 6.39
C LEU A 67 3.45 -5.66 5.81
N VAL A 68 3.78 -6.64 6.65
CA VAL A 68 4.03 -8.03 6.22
C VAL A 68 2.75 -8.66 5.67
N TYR A 69 1.61 -8.46 6.34
CA TYR A 69 0.33 -8.96 5.84
C TYR A 69 -0.08 -8.28 4.53
N ALA A 70 0.04 -6.96 4.46
CA ALA A 70 -0.21 -6.20 3.25
C ALA A 70 0.64 -6.71 2.08
N GLY A 71 1.94 -6.95 2.31
CA GLY A 71 2.85 -7.48 1.30
C GLY A 71 2.45 -8.87 0.80
N LYS A 72 2.04 -9.78 1.71
CA LYS A 72 1.55 -11.11 1.33
C LYS A 72 0.26 -11.07 0.51
N ILE A 73 -0.66 -10.16 0.87
CA ILE A 73 -1.92 -9.96 0.14
C ILE A 73 -1.59 -9.39 -1.25
N GLN A 74 -0.76 -8.35 -1.33
CA GLN A 74 -0.30 -7.75 -2.58
C GLN A 74 0.32 -8.83 -3.49
N GLU A 75 1.28 -9.60 -2.99
CA GLU A 75 1.94 -10.65 -3.78
C GLU A 75 0.92 -11.68 -4.30
N THR A 76 -0.03 -12.09 -3.47
CA THR A 76 -1.08 -13.04 -3.84
C THR A 76 -2.00 -12.47 -4.92
N ILE A 77 -2.44 -11.22 -4.78
CA ILE A 77 -3.29 -10.51 -5.74
C ILE A 77 -2.55 -10.39 -7.08
N PHE A 78 -1.33 -9.86 -7.08
CA PHE A 78 -0.56 -9.64 -8.30
C PHE A 78 -0.16 -10.97 -8.97
N ARG A 79 0.19 -12.01 -8.20
CA ARG A 79 0.45 -13.35 -8.73
C ARG A 79 -0.79 -13.92 -9.40
N ARG A 80 -1.97 -13.77 -8.77
CA ARG A 80 -3.23 -14.26 -9.32
C ARG A 80 -3.64 -13.49 -10.57
N LEU A 81 -3.59 -12.15 -10.54
CA LEU A 81 -3.88 -11.28 -11.68
C LEU A 81 -2.94 -11.54 -12.87
N ARG A 82 -1.63 -11.71 -12.62
CA ARG A 82 -0.65 -12.01 -13.67
C ARG A 82 -0.91 -13.37 -14.32
N ASN A 83 -1.29 -14.38 -13.55
CA ASN A 83 -1.69 -15.68 -14.10
C ASN A 83 -3.03 -15.60 -14.85
N PHE A 84 -3.90 -14.68 -14.46
CA PHE A 84 -5.19 -14.40 -15.09
C PHE A 84 -5.14 -13.32 -16.18
N ARG A 85 -3.93 -12.93 -16.66
CA ARG A 85 -3.63 -11.75 -17.51
C ARG A 85 -4.72 -11.23 -18.45
N TRP A 86 -5.44 -12.12 -19.12
CA TRP A 86 -6.46 -11.81 -20.13
C TRP A 86 -7.86 -12.21 -19.70
N LEU A 87 -8.05 -13.02 -18.66
CA LEU A 87 -9.36 -13.61 -18.33
C LEU A 87 -10.41 -12.61 -17.82
N PRO A 88 -10.10 -11.63 -16.94
CA PRO A 88 -11.09 -10.63 -16.55
C PRO A 88 -11.41 -9.71 -17.73
N LEU A 89 -10.40 -9.33 -18.52
CA LEU A 89 -10.59 -8.57 -19.76
C LEU A 89 -11.42 -9.36 -20.78
N LYS A 90 -11.17 -10.66 -20.93
CA LYS A 90 -11.86 -11.57 -21.86
C LYS A 90 -13.25 -11.94 -21.37
N MET A 91 -13.51 -12.04 -20.06
CA MET A 91 -14.85 -12.17 -19.50
C MET A 91 -15.65 -10.89 -19.67
N LEU A 92 -15.03 -9.72 -19.45
CA LEU A 92 -15.64 -8.43 -19.74
C LEU A 92 -15.99 -8.33 -21.24
N MET A 93 -15.03 -8.63 -22.13
CA MET A 93 -15.26 -8.65 -23.58
C MET A 93 -16.32 -9.68 -23.98
N ASN A 94 -16.33 -10.89 -23.40
CA ASN A 94 -17.34 -11.90 -23.68
C ASN A 94 -18.74 -11.51 -23.18
N LEU A 95 -18.84 -10.77 -22.07
CA LEU A 95 -20.10 -10.24 -21.56
C LEU A 95 -20.65 -9.10 -22.45
N TYR A 96 -19.76 -8.29 -23.04
CA TYR A 96 -20.14 -7.20 -23.96
C TYR A 96 -20.27 -7.63 -25.43
N GLY A 97 -19.96 -8.90 -25.75
CA GLY A 97 -20.08 -9.47 -27.11
C GLY A 97 -19.23 -8.73 -28.15
N ASP A 98 -19.69 -8.70 -29.41
CA ASP A 98 -19.03 -7.98 -30.51
C ASP A 98 -19.15 -6.45 -30.43
N MET A 99 -19.89 -5.93 -29.46
CA MET A 99 -20.19 -4.49 -29.34
C MET A 99 -18.95 -3.58 -29.25
N PRO A 100 -17.86 -3.94 -28.53
CA PRO A 100 -16.60 -3.19 -28.56
C PRO A 100 -15.88 -3.31 -29.89
N ILE A 101 -15.95 -4.48 -30.56
CA ILE A 101 -15.34 -4.68 -31.88
C ILE A 101 -16.08 -3.83 -32.93
N GLU A 102 -17.41 -3.80 -32.89
CA GLU A 102 -18.27 -2.99 -33.78
C GLU A 102 -18.07 -1.49 -33.55
N ALA A 103 -17.84 -1.05 -32.30
CA ALA A 103 -17.53 0.33 -31.98
C ALA A 103 -16.15 0.76 -32.52
N VAL A 104 -15.14 -0.11 -32.40
CA VAL A 104 -13.79 0.14 -32.95
C VAL A 104 -13.78 0.11 -34.48
N HIS A 105 -14.62 -0.72 -35.10
CA HIS A 105 -14.81 -0.76 -36.56
C HIS A 105 -15.78 0.33 -37.07
N GLY A 106 -16.30 1.20 -36.20
CA GLY A 106 -17.15 2.34 -36.58
C GLY A 106 -18.58 1.98 -37.02
N ILE A 107 -19.00 0.72 -36.85
CA ILE A 107 -20.32 0.21 -37.26
C ILE A 107 -21.42 0.65 -36.25
N ARG A 108 -21.04 1.05 -35.02
CA ARG A 108 -21.96 1.53 -33.97
C ARG A 108 -21.53 2.87 -33.38
N SER A 109 -22.42 3.87 -33.46
CA SER A 109 -22.20 5.21 -32.90
C SER A 109 -22.55 5.26 -31.41
N TYR A 110 -21.66 5.85 -30.59
CA TYR A 110 -21.79 6.17 -29.15
C TYR A 110 -22.98 7.09 -28.78
N ARG A 111 -23.96 7.28 -29.67
CA ARG A 111 -25.06 8.23 -29.55
C ARG A 111 -26.13 7.84 -28.53
N TRP A 112 -26.08 6.64 -27.95
CA TRP A 112 -27.09 6.12 -27.01
C TRP A 112 -26.88 6.61 -25.56
N MET A 113 -25.87 7.45 -25.31
CA MET A 113 -25.64 8.14 -24.03
C MET A 113 -26.12 9.61 -24.03
N LYS A 114 -27.28 9.88 -24.66
CA LYS A 114 -27.95 11.18 -24.48
C LYS A 114 -29.43 10.97 -24.18
N LYS A 115 -29.78 10.97 -22.90
CA LYS A 115 -31.15 11.17 -22.44
C LYS A 115 -31.49 12.63 -22.75
N ARG A 116 -32.27 12.89 -23.80
CA ARG A 116 -32.81 14.22 -24.05
C ARG A 116 -34.16 14.28 -23.35
N ILE A 117 -34.23 15.11 -22.32
CA ILE A 117 -35.45 15.51 -21.63
C ILE A 117 -36.39 16.10 -22.69
N GLU A 118 -37.56 15.50 -22.87
CA GLU A 118 -38.68 16.10 -23.62
C GLU A 118 -39.42 17.05 -22.66
N ASN A 119 -39.77 18.23 -23.20
CA ASN A 119 -40.41 19.36 -22.51
C ASN A 119 -41.77 19.01 -21.91
#